data_AF-A0A820F9A1-F1
#
_entry.id   AF-A0A820F9A1-F1
#
_cell.length_a   1.000
_cell.length_b   1.000
_cell.length_c   1.000
_cell.angle_alpha   90.00
_cell.angle_beta   90.00
_cell.angle_gamma   90.00
#
_symmetry.space_group_name_H-M   'P 1'
#
loop_
_entity.id
_entity.type
_entity.pdbx_description
1 polymer ?
#
loop_
_entity_poly.entity_id
_entity_poly.type
_entity_poly.pdbx_seq_one_letter_code
_entity_poly.pdbx_strand_id
1 'polypeptide(L)'
;MNHDRNGNIFVNFFILTTLFFSAIAEIYSFSNDGFDKNLHWHNTNYKKCLNQFGNNCYDYIIVGAGTAGSILARKLSDNPRNKVLLIEQGYWL
;
A
#
# COMPACT_ATOMS: atom_id res chain seq x y z
N MET A 1 17.82 -27.31 35.75
CA MET A 1 16.67 -26.65 35.10
C MET A 1 17.12 -26.11 33.74
N ASN A 2 17.00 -26.91 32.67
CA ASN A 2 17.37 -26.53 31.30
C ASN A 2 16.53 -27.29 30.25
N HIS A 3 15.33 -27.76 30.62
CA HIS A 3 14.51 -28.58 29.73
C HIS A 3 13.42 -27.79 28.96
N ASP A 4 13.21 -26.51 29.27
CA ASP A 4 12.05 -25.73 28.77
C ASP A 4 12.37 -24.78 27.60
N ARG A 5 13.65 -24.57 27.26
CA ARG A 5 14.04 -23.68 26.14
C ARG A 5 13.68 -24.26 24.77
N ASN A 6 13.66 -25.59 24.65
CA ASN A 6 13.34 -26.27 23.41
C ASN A 6 11.84 -26.20 23.10
N GLY A 7 10.96 -26.36 24.11
CA GLY A 7 9.51 -26.26 23.92
C GLY A 7 9.06 -24.88 23.40
N ASN A 8 9.63 -23.81 23.95
CA ASN A 8 9.33 -22.44 23.51
C ASN A 8 9.80 -22.16 22.07
N ILE A 9 10.88 -22.78 21.61
CA ILE A 9 11.37 -22.57 20.24
C ILE A 9 10.46 -23.24 19.21
N PHE A 10 9.94 -24.43 19.51
CA PHE A 10 9.00 -25.13 18.64
C PHE A 10 7.66 -24.42 18.57
N VAL A 11 7.14 -23.95 19.72
CA VAL A 11 5.89 -23.17 19.77
C VAL A 11 6.04 -21.85 19.03
N ASN A 12 7.13 -21.11 19.24
CA ASN A 12 7.37 -19.85 18.53
C ASN A 12 7.54 -20.06 17.02
N PHE A 13 8.24 -21.12 16.60
CA PHE A 13 8.38 -21.44 15.18
C PHE A 13 7.02 -21.72 14.53
N PHE A 14 6.19 -22.56 15.18
CA PHE A 14 4.85 -22.89 14.67
C PHE A 14 3.92 -21.68 14.60
N ILE A 15 3.99 -20.79 15.61
CA ILE A 15 3.23 -19.53 15.62
C ILE A 15 3.69 -18.61 14.48
N LEU A 16 5.01 -18.42 14.32
CA LEU A 16 5.57 -17.56 13.26
C LEU A 16 5.22 -18.06 11.87
N THR A 17 5.29 -19.38 11.62
CA THR A 17 4.89 -19.94 10.33
C THR A 17 3.41 -19.75 10.06
N THR A 18 2.56 -19.94 11.07
CA THR A 18 1.11 -19.77 10.92
C THR A 18 0.74 -18.31 10.63
N LEU A 19 1.34 -17.36 11.34
CA LEU A 19 1.14 -15.93 11.10
C LEU A 19 1.63 -15.52 9.70
N PHE A 20 2.75 -16.07 9.26
CA PHE A 20 3.26 -15.82 7.91
C PHE A 20 2.30 -16.32 6.83
N PHE A 21 1.80 -17.56 6.92
CA PHE A 21 0.85 -18.09 5.95
C PHE A 21 -0.50 -17.35 5.97
N SER A 22 -0.97 -16.92 7.15
CA SER A 22 -2.18 -16.09 7.27
C SER A 22 -2.01 -14.75 6.55
N ALA A 23 -0.88 -14.07 6.78
CA ALA A 23 -0.59 -12.79 6.13
C ALA A 23 -0.53 -12.93 4.59
N ILE A 24 0.09 -14.00 4.09
CA ILE A 24 0.13 -14.26 2.64
C ILE A 24 -1.26 -14.56 2.09
N ALA A 25 -2.09 -15.33 2.80
CA ALA A 25 -3.46 -15.62 2.38
C ALA A 25 -4.33 -14.36 2.32
N GLU A 26 -4.21 -13.47 3.31
CA GLU A 26 -4.93 -12.17 3.32
C GLU A 26 -4.51 -11.28 2.14
N ILE A 27 -3.21 -11.19 1.85
CA ILE A 27 -2.71 -10.45 0.68
C ILE A 27 -3.29 -11.03 -0.62
N TYR A 28 -3.34 -12.35 -0.73
CA TYR A 28 -3.88 -13.01 -1.93
C TYR A 28 -5.38 -12.77 -2.10
N SER A 29 -6.18 -12.87 -1.04
CA SER A 29 -7.61 -12.57 -1.08
C SER A 29 -7.86 -11.10 -1.44
N PHE A 30 -7.14 -10.16 -0.81
CA PHE A 30 -7.22 -8.74 -1.16
C PHE A 30 -6.87 -8.49 -2.64
N SER A 31 -5.87 -9.17 -3.17
CA SER A 31 -5.49 -9.05 -4.58
C SER A 31 -6.58 -9.54 -5.54
N ASN A 32 -7.42 -10.49 -5.15
CA ASN A 32 -8.47 -11.03 -6.00
C ASN A 32 -9.77 -10.21 -5.93
N ASP A 33 -10.05 -9.58 -4.79
CA ASP A 33 -11.28 -8.82 -4.56
C ASP A 33 -11.12 -7.30 -4.78
N GLY A 34 -9.88 -6.80 -4.88
CA GLY A 34 -9.54 -5.41 -4.55
C GLY A 34 -9.49 -4.36 -5.67
N PHE A 35 -9.74 -4.67 -6.94
CA PHE A 35 -9.72 -3.65 -7.99
C PHE A 35 -10.80 -3.88 -9.05
N ASP A 36 -11.86 -3.08 -9.00
CA ASP A 36 -12.84 -3.05 -10.07
C ASP A 36 -12.18 -2.50 -11.35
N LYS A 37 -11.73 -3.41 -12.20
CA LYS A 37 -11.18 -3.11 -13.52
C LYS A 37 -12.20 -2.47 -14.47
N ASN A 38 -13.49 -2.56 -14.15
CA ASN A 38 -14.58 -1.92 -14.90
C ASN A 38 -14.95 -0.55 -14.29
N LEU A 39 -14.22 -0.07 -13.28
CA LEU A 39 -14.33 1.29 -12.81
C LEU A 39 -13.77 2.22 -13.90
N HIS A 40 -14.66 2.64 -14.81
CA HIS A 40 -14.35 3.70 -15.75
C HIS A 40 -14.17 5.01 -14.98
N TRP A 41 -12.91 5.38 -14.71
CA TRP A 41 -12.59 6.70 -14.20
C TRP A 41 -13.06 7.75 -15.23
N HIS A 42 -14.07 8.54 -14.88
CA HIS A 42 -14.56 9.60 -15.75
C HIS A 42 -13.47 10.66 -15.93
N ASN A 43 -12.85 10.65 -17.12
CA ASN A 43 -11.84 11.60 -17.60
C ASN A 43 -12.24 13.08 -17.39
N THR A 44 -13.53 13.40 -17.36
CA THR A 44 -14.02 14.78 -17.14
C THR A 44 -13.66 15.36 -15.76
N ASN A 45 -13.27 14.54 -14.79
CA ASN A 45 -12.95 15.01 -13.45
C ASN A 45 -11.62 15.77 -13.36
N TYR A 46 -10.58 15.41 -14.14
CA TYR A 46 -9.29 16.12 -14.04
C TYR A 46 -9.36 17.55 -14.60
N LYS A 47 -10.13 17.79 -15.69
CA LYS A 47 -10.33 19.15 -16.24
C LYS A 47 -11.07 20.05 -15.26
N LYS A 48 -12.05 19.50 -14.53
CA LYS A 48 -12.74 20.22 -13.45
C LYS A 48 -11.77 20.58 -12.32
N CYS A 49 -10.97 19.62 -11.87
CA CYS A 49 -9.96 19.87 -10.83
C CYS A 49 -8.94 20.93 -11.27
N LEU A 50 -8.44 20.88 -12.51
CA LEU A 50 -7.52 21.90 -13.06
C LEU A 50 -8.14 23.29 -13.04
N ASN A 51 -9.41 23.42 -13.44
CA ASN A 51 -10.10 24.71 -13.44
C ASN A 51 -10.41 25.24 -12.03
N GLN A 52 -10.58 24.35 -11.05
CA GLN A 52 -10.97 24.72 -9.68
C GLN A 52 -9.77 24.92 -8.74
N PHE A 53 -8.72 24.11 -8.88
CA PHE A 53 -7.57 24.06 -7.97
C PHE A 53 -6.23 24.39 -8.64
N GLY A 54 -6.22 24.64 -9.95
CA GLY A 54 -5.04 25.05 -10.71
C GLY A 54 -3.88 24.06 -10.58
N ASN A 55 -2.77 24.55 -10.02
CA ASN A 55 -1.55 23.75 -9.84
C ASN A 55 -1.63 22.70 -8.72
N ASN A 56 -2.67 22.70 -7.89
CA ASN A 56 -2.83 21.79 -6.76
C ASN A 56 -3.47 20.44 -7.12
N CYS A 57 -3.58 20.13 -8.42
CA CYS A 57 -3.98 18.80 -8.90
C CYS A 57 -2.77 17.86 -9.00
N TYR A 58 -3.01 16.59 -8.70
CA TYR A 58 -2.03 15.51 -8.85
C TYR A 58 -2.51 14.52 -9.90
N ASP A 59 -1.57 13.98 -10.68
CA ASP A 59 -1.84 12.94 -11.67
C ASP A 59 -1.97 11.56 -11.02
N TYR A 60 -1.23 11.36 -9.92
CA TYR A 60 -1.24 10.13 -9.14
C TYR A 60 -1.37 10.45 -7.66
N ILE A 61 -2.27 9.74 -6.99
CA ILE A 61 -2.39 9.74 -5.52
C ILE A 61 -2.11 8.32 -5.06
N ILE A 62 -1.05 8.16 -4.26
CA ILE A 62 -0.65 6.89 -3.66
C ILE A 62 -0.97 6.99 -2.17
N VAL A 63 -1.79 6.06 -1.69
CA VAL A 63 -2.13 5.93 -0.26
C VAL A 63 -1.33 4.76 0.31
N GLY A 64 -0.48 5.05 1.30
CA GLY A 64 0.49 4.11 1.87
C GLY A 64 1.93 4.38 1.40
N ALA A 65 2.77 5.00 2.25
CA ALA A 65 4.21 5.18 2.03
C ALA A 65 5.06 4.00 2.53
N GLY A 66 4.47 2.81 2.67
CA GLY A 66 5.23 1.56 2.85
C GLY A 66 6.15 1.25 1.66
N THR A 67 6.85 0.11 1.70
CA THR A 67 7.89 -0.25 0.71
C THR A 67 7.41 -0.18 -0.74
N ALA A 68 6.23 -0.75 -1.03
CA ALA A 68 5.67 -0.74 -2.38
C ALA A 68 5.27 0.67 -2.84
N GLY A 69 4.60 1.44 -1.97
CA GLY A 69 4.14 2.79 -2.29
C GLY A 69 5.28 3.78 -2.51
N SER A 70 6.32 3.70 -1.69
CA SER A 70 7.52 4.54 -1.83
C SER A 70 8.29 4.26 -3.13
N ILE A 71 8.43 2.99 -3.52
CA ILE A 71 9.07 2.62 -4.79
C ILE A 71 8.24 3.09 -5.98
N LEU A 72 6.92 2.90 -5.93
CA LEU A 72 6.00 3.35 -6.98
C LEU A 72 6.04 4.88 -7.12
N ALA A 73 5.97 5.61 -6.02
CA ALA A 73 6.03 7.06 -6.00
C ALA A 73 7.33 7.58 -6.62
N ARG A 74 8.47 6.95 -6.27
CA ARG A 74 9.78 7.28 -6.85
C ARG A 74 9.77 7.09 -8.36
N LYS A 75 9.38 5.91 -8.85
CA LYS A 75 9.36 5.61 -10.29
C LYS A 75 8.44 6.55 -11.08
N LEU A 76 7.27 6.87 -10.55
CA LEU A 76 6.35 7.80 -11.20
C LEU A 76 6.90 9.23 -11.20
N SER A 77 7.63 9.64 -10.16
CA SER A 77 8.20 10.98 -10.04
C SER A 77 9.47 11.19 -10.89
N ASP A 78 10.11 10.12 -11.38
CA ASP A 78 11.27 10.23 -12.28
C ASP A 78 10.90 10.94 -13.62
N ASN A 79 9.62 10.92 -14.02
CA ASN A 79 9.11 11.76 -15.11
C ASN A 79 8.65 13.13 -14.55
N PRO A 80 9.31 14.25 -14.90
CA PRO A 80 9.00 15.57 -14.35
C PRO A 80 7.62 16.11 -14.75
N ARG A 81 6.93 15.47 -15.70
CA ARG A 81 5.54 15.82 -16.05
C ARG A 81 4.52 15.28 -15.05
N ASN A 82 4.90 14.30 -14.22
CA ASN A 82 3.99 13.68 -13.27
C ASN A 82 4.00 14.45 -11.95
N LYS A 83 2.81 14.86 -11.48
CA LYS A 83 2.59 15.31 -10.11
C LYS A 83 2.09 14.14 -9.26
N VAL A 84 2.92 13.68 -8.33
CA VAL A 84 2.62 12.52 -7.48
C VAL A 84 2.40 12.99 -6.03
N LEU A 85 1.24 12.64 -5.48
CA LEU A 85 0.94 12.80 -4.05
C LEU A 85 1.07 11.45 -3.36
N LEU A 86 1.96 11.36 -2.38
CA LEU A 86 2.10 10.18 -1.50
C LEU A 86 1.56 10.55 -0.12
N ILE A 87 0.55 9.82 0.34
CA ILE A 87 -0.09 10.02 1.64
C ILE A 87 0.21 8.78 2.49
N GLU A 88 0.70 9.00 3.70
CA GLU A 88 0.79 7.97 4.73
C GLU A 88 0.01 8.42 5.95
N GLN A 89 -0.59 7.49 6.66
CA GLN A 89 -1.13 7.78 7.97
C GLN A 89 0.02 8.19 8.91
N GLY A 90 0.05 9.46 9.30
CA GLY A 90 0.86 9.88 10.43
C GLY A 90 0.37 9.17 11.69
N TYR A 91 1.30 8.81 12.58
CA TYR A 91 0.91 8.46 13.94
C TYR A 91 0.50 9.75 14.66
N TRP A 92 -0.71 9.77 15.23
CA TRP A 92 -1.12 10.81 16.17
C TRP A 92 -0.53 10.46 17.54
N LEU A 93 0.71 10.89 17.81
CA LEU A 93 1.26 10.94 19.18
C LEU A 93 0.96 12.30 19.81
#